data_AF-A0A7J9NDE6-F1
#
_entry.id   AF-A0A7J9NDE6-F1
#
_cell.length_a   1.000
_cell.length_b   1.000
_cell.length_c   1.000
_cell.angle_alpha   90.00
_cell.angle_beta   90.00
_cell.angle_gamma   90.00
#
_symmetry.space_group_name_H-M   'P 1'
#
loop_
_entity.id
_entity.type
_entity.pdbx_description
1 polymer ?
#
loop_
_entity_poly.entity_id
_entity_poly.type
_entity_poly.pdbx_seq_one_letter_code
_entity_poly.pdbx_strand_id
1 'polypeptide(L)'
;MTTPEYNEWWVRRINDNIHKPSHENSQSIEEYLRVVPSELEIIKQDFERRNAELEKKIEQMEEEKMNLRLDVDVQKLEVKRLRKGKTKAKEDLDSLKTEYKKLGLSMRTAGLGKTLK
;
A
#
# COMPACT_ATOMS: atom_id res chain seq x y z
N MET A 1 -53.42 53.06 -32.15
CA MET A 1 -54.43 52.48 -33.06
C MET A 1 -53.81 51.24 -33.68
N THR A 2 -54.19 50.07 -33.19
CA THR A 2 -53.75 48.78 -33.73
C THR A 2 -54.83 48.34 -34.72
N THR A 3 -54.49 48.24 -35.99
CA THR A 3 -55.44 47.97 -37.06
C THR A 3 -56.04 46.56 -36.93
N PRO A 4 -57.32 46.33 -37.27
CA PRO A 4 -57.99 45.04 -37.12
C PRO A 4 -57.25 43.87 -37.80
N GLU A 5 -56.56 44.14 -38.90
CA GLU A 5 -55.77 43.15 -39.62
C GLU A 5 -54.59 42.61 -38.81
N TYR A 6 -54.01 43.40 -37.89
CA TYR A 6 -52.90 42.95 -37.04
C TYR A 6 -53.37 41.88 -36.04
N ASN A 7 -54.58 42.03 -35.49
CA ASN A 7 -55.13 41.07 -34.53
C ASN A 7 -55.53 39.75 -35.21
N GLU A 8 -56.11 39.80 -36.40
CA GLU A 8 -56.43 38.59 -37.18
C GLU A 8 -55.17 37.85 -37.63
N TRP A 9 -54.12 38.59 -38.02
CA TRP A 9 -52.81 38.02 -38.32
C TRP A 9 -52.17 37.35 -37.09
N TRP A 10 -52.33 37.93 -35.91
CA TRP A 10 -51.82 37.38 -34.66
C TRP A 10 -52.55 36.09 -34.25
N VAL A 11 -53.88 36.06 -34.33
CA VAL A 11 -54.71 34.88 -33.99
C VAL A 11 -54.44 33.70 -34.92
N ARG A 12 -54.21 33.94 -36.22
CA ARG A 12 -53.84 32.89 -37.18
C ARG A 12 -52.50 32.21 -36.85
N ARG A 13 -51.49 32.97 -36.39
CA ARG A 13 -50.15 32.39 -36.11
C ARG A 13 -50.03 31.63 -34.78
N ILE A 14 -50.89 31.88 -33.80
CA ILE A 14 -50.86 31.14 -32.53
C ILE A 14 -51.15 29.65 -32.76
N ASN A 15 -51.99 29.31 -33.73
CA ASN A 15 -52.42 27.93 -33.95
C ASN A 15 -51.47 27.11 -34.84
N ASP A 16 -50.67 27.76 -35.68
CA ASP A 16 -49.83 27.06 -36.69
C ASP A 16 -48.39 26.80 -36.23
N ASN A 17 -47.95 27.36 -35.08
CA ASN A 17 -46.56 27.21 -34.59
C ASN A 17 -46.42 26.38 -33.31
N ILE A 18 -47.52 25.89 -32.72
CA ILE A 18 -47.42 24.89 -31.67
C ILE A 18 -47.37 23.54 -32.38
N HIS A 19 -46.16 23.02 -32.61
CA HIS A 19 -46.02 21.59 -32.80
C HIS A 19 -46.64 20.92 -31.57
N LYS A 20 -47.84 20.35 -31.75
CA LYS A 20 -48.35 19.31 -30.85
C LYS A 20 -47.19 18.32 -30.72
N PRO A 21 -46.61 18.10 -29.52
CA PRO A 21 -45.52 17.16 -29.39
C PRO A 21 -46.08 15.83 -29.88
N SER A 22 -45.54 15.31 -30.99
CA SER A 22 -45.87 13.97 -31.40
C SER A 22 -45.53 13.09 -30.21
N HIS A 23 -46.47 12.23 -29.84
CA HIS A 23 -46.37 11.26 -28.76
C HIS A 23 -45.34 10.15 -29.08
N GLU A 24 -44.30 10.48 -29.84
CA GLU A 24 -43.24 9.58 -30.30
C GLU A 24 -41.94 9.77 -29.49
N ASN A 25 -41.84 10.82 -28.69
CA ASN A 25 -40.74 11.02 -27.75
C ASN A 25 -41.23 10.73 -26.32
N SER A 26 -41.60 9.49 -26.05
CA SER A 26 -41.77 8.98 -24.68
C SER A 26 -40.42 8.70 -24.00
N GLN A 27 -39.40 9.50 -24.29
CA GLN A 27 -38.27 9.62 -23.39
C GLN A 27 -38.80 10.38 -22.18
N SER A 28 -38.81 9.73 -21.02
CA SER A 28 -39.30 10.36 -19.79
C SER A 28 -38.52 11.66 -19.55
N ILE A 29 -39.16 12.67 -18.96
CA ILE A 29 -38.45 13.89 -18.51
C ILE A 29 -37.21 13.52 -17.66
N GLU A 30 -37.27 12.39 -16.97
CA GLU A 30 -36.18 11.75 -16.24
C GLU A 30 -34.97 11.36 -17.12
N GLU A 31 -35.17 10.95 -18.37
CA GLU A 31 -34.13 10.67 -19.36
C GLU A 31 -33.48 11.95 -19.91
N TYR A 32 -34.24 13.05 -20.05
CA TYR A 32 -33.70 14.39 -20.36
C TYR A 32 -32.98 15.04 -19.16
N LEU A 33 -33.43 14.74 -17.94
CA LEU A 33 -32.80 15.16 -16.68
C LEU A 33 -31.66 14.24 -16.26
N ARG A 34 -31.40 13.15 -16.98
CA ARG A 34 -30.21 12.33 -16.80
C ARG A 34 -29.02 13.18 -17.23
N VAL A 35 -28.49 13.96 -16.29
CA VAL A 35 -27.29 14.77 -16.44
C VAL A 35 -26.17 13.81 -16.80
N VAL A 36 -25.89 13.69 -18.10
CA VAL A 36 -24.70 13.00 -18.56
C VAL A 36 -23.52 13.80 -18.01
N PRO A 37 -22.69 13.21 -17.13
CA PRO A 37 -21.54 13.92 -16.61
C PRO A 37 -20.70 14.41 -17.78
N SER A 38 -20.30 15.67 -17.74
CA SER A 38 -19.42 16.20 -18.78
C SER A 38 -18.11 15.40 -18.79
N GLU A 39 -17.44 15.34 -19.94
CA GLU A 39 -16.14 14.66 -20.05
C GLU A 39 -15.15 15.16 -18.99
N LEU A 40 -15.20 16.45 -18.65
CA LEU A 40 -14.38 17.06 -17.58
C LEU A 40 -14.73 16.54 -16.19
N GLU A 41 -16.02 16.30 -15.91
CA GLU A 41 -16.47 15.77 -14.63
C GLU A 41 -16.03 14.30 -14.45
N ILE A 42 -16.08 13.51 -15.53
CA ILE A 42 -15.56 12.14 -15.55
C ILE A 42 -14.04 12.14 -15.31
N ILE A 43 -13.29 12.98 -16.04
CA ILE A 43 -11.83 13.10 -15.88
C ILE A 43 -11.46 13.52 -14.46
N LYS A 44 -12.21 14.46 -13.87
CA LYS A 44 -11.99 14.91 -12.50
C LYS A 44 -12.17 13.77 -11.49
N GLN A 45 -13.27 13.02 -11.59
CA GLN A 45 -13.53 11.89 -10.70
C GLN A 45 -12.45 10.81 -10.84
N ASP A 46 -12.01 10.50 -12.05
CA ASP A 46 -10.94 9.52 -12.28
C ASP A 46 -9.59 10.00 -11.74
N PHE A 47 -9.31 11.30 -11.82
CA PHE A 47 -8.11 11.89 -11.22
C PHE A 47 -8.15 11.76 -9.69
N GLU A 48 -9.26 12.12 -9.06
CA GLU A 48 -9.45 11.99 -7.60
C GLU A 48 -9.30 10.52 -7.15
N ARG A 49 -9.88 9.58 -7.89
CA ARG A 49 -9.75 8.13 -7.62
C ARG A 49 -8.30 7.68 -7.67
N ARG A 50 -7.58 8.04 -8.74
CA ARG A 50 -6.15 7.69 -8.89
C ARG A 50 -5.30 8.32 -7.80
N ASN A 51 -5.61 9.55 -7.40
CA ASN A 51 -4.89 10.21 -6.33
C ASN A 51 -5.07 9.49 -4.99
N ALA A 52 -6.31 9.10 -4.64
CA ALA A 52 -6.58 8.33 -3.43
C ALA A 52 -5.88 6.95 -3.44
N GLU A 53 -5.84 6.27 -4.59
CA GLU A 53 -5.09 5.02 -4.74
C GLU A 53 -3.58 5.21 -4.55
N LEU A 54 -3.02 6.31 -5.05
CA LEU A 54 -1.61 6.65 -4.87
C LEU A 54 -1.28 6.99 -3.42
N GLU A 55 -2.12 7.79 -2.75
CA GLU A 55 -1.96 8.10 -1.33
C GLU A 55 -1.95 6.83 -0.48
N LYS A 56 -2.88 5.91 -0.71
CA LYS A 56 -2.90 4.61 -0.03
C LYS A 56 -1.64 3.78 -0.28
N LYS A 57 -1.13 3.76 -1.51
CA LYS A 57 0.13 3.07 -1.83
C LYS A 57 1.33 3.72 -1.16
N ILE A 58 1.37 5.05 -1.06
CA ILE A 58 2.42 5.78 -0.36
C ILE A 58 2.41 5.41 1.12
N GLU A 59 1.24 5.43 1.76
CA GLU A 59 1.08 5.04 3.18
C GLU A 59 1.58 3.60 3.42
N GLN A 60 1.17 2.65 2.57
CA GLN A 60 1.64 1.26 2.65
C GLN A 60 3.16 1.15 2.52
N MET A 61 3.77 1.85 1.55
CA MET A 61 5.22 1.85 1.37
C MET A 61 5.96 2.49 2.55
N GLU A 62 5.39 3.53 3.17
CA GLU A 62 5.97 4.15 4.36
C GLU A 62 5.93 3.22 5.57
N GLU A 63 4.84 2.49 5.76
CA GLU A 63 4.71 1.46 6.79
C GLU A 63 5.72 0.32 6.57
N GLU A 64 5.78 -0.24 5.36
CA GLU A 64 6.76 -1.28 4.99
C GLU A 64 8.20 -0.82 5.23
N LYS A 65 8.53 0.41 4.84
CA LYS A 65 9.85 1.01 5.07
C LYS A 65 10.20 1.13 6.55
N MET A 66 9.24 1.49 7.40
CA MET A 66 9.42 1.55 8.84
C MET A 66 9.65 0.15 9.42
N ASN A 67 8.87 -0.84 9.02
CA ASN A 67 9.02 -2.23 9.46
C ASN A 67 10.40 -2.79 9.08
N LEU A 68 10.83 -2.58 7.84
CA LEU A 68 12.16 -3.01 7.38
C LEU A 68 13.30 -2.36 8.16
N ARG A 69 13.16 -1.09 8.58
CA ARG A 69 14.15 -0.43 9.43
C ARG A 69 14.26 -1.10 10.80
N LEU A 70 13.13 -1.45 11.41
CA LEU A 70 13.09 -2.17 12.68
C LEU A 70 13.76 -3.55 12.54
N ASP A 71 13.46 -4.29 11.47
CA ASP A 71 14.07 -5.59 11.21
C ASP A 71 15.59 -5.51 11.09
N VAL A 72 16.10 -4.49 10.40
CA VAL A 72 17.55 -4.24 10.29
C VAL A 72 18.18 -4.01 11.65
N ASP A 73 17.55 -3.21 12.52
CA ASP A 73 18.05 -2.95 13.87
C ASP A 73 18.01 -4.22 14.74
N VAL A 74 16.95 -5.03 14.66
CA VAL A 74 16.84 -6.32 15.35
C VAL A 74 17.94 -7.27 14.89
N GLN A 75 18.16 -7.42 13.58
CA GLN A 75 19.23 -8.26 13.04
C GLN A 75 20.61 -7.79 13.49
N LYS A 76 20.84 -6.47 13.51
CA LYS A 76 22.10 -5.88 13.99
C LYS A 76 22.36 -6.20 15.47
N LEU A 77 21.32 -6.15 16.32
CA LEU A 77 21.42 -6.52 17.73
C LEU A 77 21.70 -8.02 17.90
N GLU A 78 21.03 -8.87 17.14
CA GLU A 78 21.23 -10.32 17.20
C GLU A 78 22.67 -10.70 16.79
N VAL A 79 23.18 -10.14 15.69
CA VAL A 79 24.57 -10.34 15.26
C VAL A 79 25.56 -9.91 16.35
N LYS A 80 25.31 -8.78 17.02
CA LYS A 80 26.16 -8.33 18.13
C LYS A 80 26.15 -9.32 19.30
N ARG A 81 24.98 -9.87 19.65
CA ARG A 81 24.83 -10.88 20.70
C ARG A 81 25.58 -12.17 20.34
N LEU A 82 25.38 -12.67 19.12
CA LEU A 82 26.06 -13.87 18.62
C LEU A 82 27.58 -13.71 18.60
N ARG A 83 28.10 -12.54 18.20
CA ARG A 83 29.55 -12.27 18.23
C ARG A 83 30.11 -12.37 19.65
N LYS A 84 29.44 -11.79 20.65
CA LYS A 84 29.86 -11.90 22.06
C LYS A 84 29.81 -13.34 22.57
N GLY A 85 28.76 -14.09 22.22
CA GLY A 85 28.68 -15.51 22.59
C GLY A 85 29.82 -16.32 21.97
N LYS A 86 30.14 -16.07 20.70
CA LYS A 86 31.23 -16.74 19.98
C LYS A 86 32.61 -16.43 20.58
N THR A 87 32.89 -15.19 20.99
CA THR A 87 34.17 -14.87 21.62
C THR A 87 34.32 -15.58 22.97
N LYS A 88 33.27 -15.56 23.80
CA LYS A 88 33.27 -16.26 25.09
C LYS A 88 33.46 -17.77 24.93
N ALA A 89 32.70 -18.41 24.04
CA ALA A 89 32.83 -19.84 23.78
C ALA A 89 34.24 -20.23 23.27
N LYS A 90 34.88 -19.33 22.51
CA LYS A 90 36.27 -19.53 22.05
C LYS A 90 37.26 -19.44 23.22
N GLU A 91 37.12 -18.45 24.10
CA GLU A 91 37.94 -18.30 25.30
C GLU A 91 37.80 -19.53 26.22
N ASP A 92 36.56 -19.98 26.45
CA ASP A 92 36.27 -21.17 27.26
C ASP A 92 36.91 -22.44 26.66
N LEU A 93 36.85 -22.60 25.33
CA LEU A 93 37.49 -23.72 24.62
C LEU A 93 39.02 -23.67 24.74
N ASP A 94 39.62 -22.49 24.58
CA ASP A 94 41.07 -22.31 24.70
C ASP A 94 41.54 -22.62 26.13
N SER A 95 40.78 -22.16 27.14
CA SER A 95 41.00 -22.51 28.55
C SER A 95 40.93 -24.02 28.79
N LEU A 96 39.84 -24.67 28.36
CA LEU A 96 39.65 -26.11 28.52
C LEU A 96 40.78 -26.91 27.84
N LYS A 97 41.22 -26.48 26.65
CA LYS A 97 42.35 -27.08 25.94
C LYS A 97 43.65 -26.97 26.74
N THR A 98 43.89 -25.87 27.45
CA THR A 98 45.05 -25.73 28.32
C THR A 98 44.97 -26.64 29.54
N GLU A 99 43.82 -26.71 30.21
CA GLU A 99 43.61 -27.58 31.37
C GLU A 99 43.73 -29.07 31.01
N TYR A 100 43.18 -29.48 29.87
CA TYR A 100 43.35 -30.84 29.37
C TYR A 100 44.82 -31.21 29.13
N LYS A 101 45.60 -30.29 28.53
CA LYS A 101 47.05 -30.51 28.35
C LYS A 101 47.78 -30.64 29.68
N LYS A 102 47.45 -29.81 30.67
CA LYS A 102 48.01 -29.91 32.03
C LYS A 102 47.67 -31.26 32.68
N LEU A 103 46.41 -31.68 32.61
CA LEU A 103 45.96 -32.97 33.15
C LEU A 103 46.74 -34.13 32.54
N GLY A 104 46.94 -34.14 31.21
CA GLY A 104 47.75 -35.15 30.54
C GLY A 104 49.21 -35.19 31.01
N LEU A 105 49.81 -34.03 31.29
CA LEU A 105 51.17 -33.95 31.86
C LEU A 105 51.20 -34.46 33.31
N SER A 106 50.20 -34.12 34.12
CA SER A 106 50.06 -34.61 35.50
C SER A 106 49.91 -36.15 35.53
N MET A 107 49.08 -36.73 34.66
CA MET A 107 48.90 -38.19 34.56
C MET A 107 50.20 -38.92 34.15
N ARG A 108 50.99 -38.34 33.25
CA ARG A 108 52.31 -38.89 32.88
C ARG A 108 53.29 -38.85 34.05
N THR A 109 53.31 -37.74 34.78
CA THR A 109 54.19 -37.55 35.95
C THR A 109 53.84 -38.50 37.09
N ALA A 110 52.55 -38.74 37.32
CA ALA A 110 52.05 -39.66 38.34
C ALA A 110 52.19 -41.15 37.95
N GLY A 111 52.75 -41.48 36.78
CA GLY A 111 52.91 -42.87 36.32
C GLY A 111 51.61 -43.58 35.92
N LEU A 112 50.47 -42.90 35.93
CA LEU A 112 49.13 -43.44 35.65
C LEU A 112 48.87 -43.72 34.15
N GLY A 113 49.79 -43.34 33.27
CA GLY A 113 49.67 -43.55 31.81
C GLY A 113 49.95 -44.98 31.33
N LYS A 114 50.27 -45.91 32.25
CA LYS A 114 50.59 -47.32 31.95
C LYS A 114 49.67 -48.29 32.71
N THR A 115 48.36 -48.12 32.63
CA THR A 115 47.41 -49.19 32.99
C THR A 115 46.86 -49.82 31.72
N LEU A 116 47.69 -50.66 31.11
CA LEU A 116 47.23 -51.66 30.13
C LEU A 116 48.08 -52.91 30.28
N LYS A 117 47.63 -53.81 31.16
CA LYS A 117 47.65 -55.25 30.96
C LYS A 117 46.62 -55.91 31.87
#